data_AF-A0A1Y2BBB8-F1
#
_entry.id   AF-A0A1Y2BBB8-F1
#
_cell.length_a   1.000
_cell.length_b   1.000
_cell.length_c   1.000
_cell.angle_alpha   90.00
_cell.angle_beta   90.00
_cell.angle_gamma   90.00
#
_symmetry.space_group_name_H-M   'P 1'
#
loop_
_entity.id
_entity.type
_entity.pdbx_description
1 polymer ?
#
loop_
_entity_poly.entity_id
_entity_poly.type
_entity_poly.pdbx_seq_one_letter_code
_entity_poly.pdbx_strand_id
1 'polypeptide(L)'
;MKFKNKPEKNDIEKVKLKSEYANRNNVVLVMNDKDKRGRNPLLYGIEKNNIEIVKLLINYAIKNKIILKINEQNKWGNFSLLESTYNNNIEIVKLLIDYMNKYHIV
;
A
#
# COMPACT_ATOMS: atom_id res chain seq x y z
N MET A 1 23.07 11.88 -6.31
CA MET A 1 22.44 11.83 -4.97
C MET A 1 21.46 10.67 -4.91
N LYS A 2 21.71 9.66 -4.07
CA LYS A 2 20.75 8.57 -3.80
C LYS A 2 20.10 8.87 -2.45
N PHE A 3 18.91 9.48 -2.45
CA PHE A 3 18.07 9.54 -1.24
C PHE A 3 17.52 8.14 -0.97
N LYS A 4 18.30 7.29 -0.30
CA LYS A 4 17.77 6.08 0.30
C LYS A 4 17.00 6.50 1.55
N ASN A 5 15.73 6.87 1.39
CA ASN A 5 14.77 6.89 2.49
C ASN A 5 14.56 5.43 2.92
N LYS A 6 15.46 4.93 3.77
CA LYS A 6 15.25 3.69 4.49
C LYS A 6 14.09 3.96 5.45
N PRO A 7 12.97 3.24 5.37
CA PRO A 7 11.88 3.44 6.31
C PRO A 7 12.41 3.18 7.73
N GLU A 8 12.09 4.07 8.66
CA GLU A 8 12.39 3.82 10.06
C GLU A 8 11.63 2.57 10.49
N LYS A 9 12.34 1.63 11.14
CA LYS A 9 11.82 0.36 11.67
C LYS A 9 10.45 0.49 12.37
N ASN A 10 10.22 1.67 12.96
CA ASN A 10 9.00 2.09 13.64
C ASN A 10 7.73 2.02 12.78
N ASP A 11 7.78 2.43 11.50
CA ASP A 11 6.58 2.48 10.66
C ASP A 11 6.09 1.07 10.25
N ILE A 12 7.03 0.16 9.98
CA ILE A 12 6.73 -1.24 9.67
C ILE A 12 6.11 -1.93 10.89
N GLU A 13 6.69 -1.71 12.07
CA GLU A 13 6.22 -2.31 13.32
C GLU A 13 4.81 -1.84 13.69
N LYS A 14 4.50 -0.55 13.51
CA LYS A 14 3.14 -0.02 13.68
C LYS A 14 2.12 -0.68 12.75
N VAL A 15 2.44 -0.86 11.47
CA VAL A 15 1.53 -1.51 10.50
C VAL A 15 1.32 -2.99 10.84
N LYS A 16 2.38 -3.69 11.27
CA LYS A 16 2.29 -5.08 11.73
C LYS A 16 1.41 -5.20 12.97
N LEU A 17 1.68 -4.44 14.02
CA LEU A 17 0.89 -4.44 15.26
C LEU A 17 -0.58 -4.15 15.00
N LYS A 18 -0.89 -3.15 14.17
CA LYS A 18 -2.27 -2.80 13.81
C LYS A 18 -2.97 -3.94 13.06
N SER A 19 -2.26 -4.58 12.12
CA SER A 19 -2.79 -5.72 11.34
C SER A 19 -3.00 -6.97 12.19
N GLU A 20 -2.09 -7.26 13.12
CA GLU A 20 -2.21 -8.36 14.07
C GLU A 20 -3.35 -8.14 15.05
N TYR A 21 -3.47 -6.94 15.61
CA TYR A 21 -4.59 -6.56 16.46
C TYR A 21 -5.92 -6.73 15.73
N ALA A 22 -6.02 -6.23 14.50
CA ALA A 22 -7.22 -6.34 13.69
C ALA A 22 -7.59 -7.82 13.45
N ASN A 23 -6.62 -8.65 13.06
CA ASN A 23 -6.83 -10.08 12.87
C ASN A 23 -7.24 -10.80 14.17
N ARG A 24 -6.60 -10.49 15.32
CA ARG A 24 -6.90 -11.13 16.61
C ARG A 24 -8.28 -10.76 17.14
N ASN A 25 -8.75 -9.55 16.85
CA ASN A 25 -10.03 -9.04 17.34
C ASN A 25 -11.15 -9.13 16.28
N ASN A 26 -10.92 -9.81 15.16
CA ASN A 26 -11.85 -9.89 14.02
C ASN A 26 -12.35 -8.51 13.55
N VAL A 27 -11.50 -7.49 13.66
CA VAL A 27 -11.75 -6.15 13.14
C VAL A 27 -11.19 -6.06 11.74
N VAL A 28 -11.97 -5.55 10.79
CA VAL A 28 -11.52 -5.30 9.43
C VAL A 28 -10.87 -3.92 9.38
N LEU A 29 -9.60 -3.85 8.95
CA LEU A 29 -8.97 -2.56 8.70
C LEU A 29 -9.62 -1.86 7.51
N VAL A 30 -9.81 -0.55 7.65
CA VAL A 30 -10.29 0.28 6.55
C VAL A 30 -9.12 0.55 5.60
N MET A 31 -9.11 -0.16 4.46
CA MET A 31 -7.97 -0.19 3.52
C MET A 31 -8.10 0.75 2.32
N ASN A 32 -9.28 1.32 2.09
CA ASN A 32 -9.56 2.18 0.94
C ASN A 32 -9.93 3.61 1.33
N ASP A 33 -10.12 3.90 2.62
CA ASP A 33 -10.40 5.26 3.07
C ASP A 33 -9.20 6.16 2.81
N LYS A 34 -9.52 7.38 2.40
CA LYS A 34 -8.53 8.39 2.06
C LYS A 34 -8.27 9.29 3.26
N ASP A 35 -6.99 9.57 3.50
CA ASP A 35 -6.59 10.59 4.45
C ASP A 35 -6.88 12.02 3.92
N LYS A 36 -6.48 13.05 4.70
CA LYS A 36 -6.64 14.46 4.31
C LYS A 36 -5.96 14.84 2.99
N ARG A 37 -5.03 14.02 2.49
CA ARG A 37 -4.30 14.19 1.23
C ARG A 37 -4.89 13.36 0.09
N GLY A 38 -5.97 12.62 0.34
CA GLY A 38 -6.60 11.76 -0.65
C GLY A 38 -5.92 10.38 -0.78
N ARG A 39 -5.06 10.00 0.17
CA ARG A 39 -4.27 8.77 0.08
C ARG A 39 -4.95 7.65 0.84
N ASN A 40 -5.14 6.52 0.17
CA ASN A 40 -5.43 5.27 0.87
C ASN A 40 -4.13 4.69 1.48
N PRO A 41 -4.23 3.75 2.43
CA PRO A 41 -3.07 3.10 3.05
C PRO A 41 -2.04 2.55 2.06
N LEU A 42 -2.47 1.97 0.94
CA LEU A 42 -1.58 1.43 -0.08
C LEU A 42 -0.75 2.54 -0.74
N LEU A 43 -1.41 3.61 -1.21
CA LEU A 43 -0.74 4.76 -1.82
C LEU A 43 0.22 5.43 -0.84
N TYR A 44 -0.14 5.54 0.44
CA TYR A 44 0.78 6.01 1.48
C TYR A 44 2.06 5.17 1.56
N GLY A 45 1.93 3.83 1.58
CA GLY A 45 3.08 2.93 1.59
C GLY A 45 3.98 3.08 0.36
N ILE A 46 3.36 3.31 -0.81
CA ILE A 46 4.05 3.53 -2.08
C ILE A 46 4.76 4.89 -2.10
N GLU A 47 4.12 5.98 -1.66
CA GLU A 47 4.75 7.31 -1.53
C GLU A 47 5.97 7.28 -0.60
N LYS A 48 5.97 6.40 0.41
CA LYS A 48 7.12 6.15 1.28
C LYS A 48 8.19 5.26 0.68
N ASN A 49 7.97 4.77 -0.55
CA ASN A 49 8.80 3.81 -1.27
C ASN A 49 9.15 2.56 -0.41
N ASN A 50 8.21 2.15 0.44
CA ASN A 50 8.43 1.09 1.42
C ASN A 50 7.79 -0.22 0.96
N ILE A 51 8.60 -1.05 0.30
CA ILE A 51 8.19 -2.35 -0.22
C ILE A 51 7.61 -3.28 0.85
N GLU A 52 8.12 -3.25 2.08
CA GLU A 52 7.65 -4.13 3.15
C GLU A 52 6.24 -3.75 3.60
N ILE A 53 5.95 -2.45 3.75
CA ILE A 53 4.59 -1.97 4.06
C ILE A 53 3.64 -2.32 2.91
N VAL A 54 4.06 -2.13 1.66
CA VAL A 54 3.24 -2.47 0.49
C VAL A 54 2.89 -3.96 0.47
N LYS A 55 3.87 -4.85 0.67
CA LYS A 55 3.63 -6.30 0.77
C LYS A 55 2.68 -6.65 1.91
N LEU A 56 2.86 -6.06 3.09
CA LEU A 56 1.99 -6.29 4.25
C LEU A 56 0.54 -5.90 3.96
N LEU A 57 0.32 -4.72 3.36
CA LEU A 57 -1.02 -4.23 3.04
C LEU A 57 -1.71 -5.08 1.97
N ILE A 58 -0.99 -5.46 0.90
CA ILE A 58 -1.51 -6.36 -0.15
C ILE A 58 -1.88 -7.72 0.45
N ASN A 59 -0.97 -8.33 1.23
CA ASN A 59 -1.22 -9.62 1.85
C ASN A 59 -2.39 -9.58 2.84
N TYR A 60 -2.50 -8.51 3.64
CA TYR A 60 -3.63 -8.32 4.54
C TYR A 60 -4.95 -8.23 3.77
N ALA A 61 -4.98 -7.44 2.68
CA ALA A 61 -6.16 -7.29 1.83
C ALA A 61 -6.58 -8.63 1.20
N ILE A 62 -5.64 -9.38 0.64
CA ILE A 62 -5.88 -10.72 0.06
C ILE A 62 -6.46 -11.66 1.12
N LYS A 63 -5.82 -11.75 2.29
CA LYS A 63 -6.24 -12.64 3.38
C LYS A 63 -7.66 -12.33 3.86
N ASN A 64 -8.01 -11.05 3.92
CA ASN A 64 -9.30 -10.57 4.39
C ASN A 64 -10.31 -10.30 3.25
N LYS A 65 -10.02 -10.76 2.02
CA LYS A 65 -10.87 -10.60 0.82
C LYS A 65 -11.28 -9.15 0.54
N ILE A 66 -10.39 -8.20 0.83
CA ILE A 66 -10.58 -6.78 0.56
C ILE A 66 -10.05 -6.47 -0.85
N ILE A 67 -10.88 -5.86 -1.68
CA ILE A 67 -10.47 -5.33 -2.98
C ILE A 67 -9.84 -3.95 -2.78
N LEU A 68 -8.57 -3.80 -3.14
CA LEU A 68 -7.84 -2.53 -3.04
C LEU A 68 -8.19 -1.62 -4.22
N LYS A 69 -8.51 -0.36 -3.92
CA LYS A 69 -8.78 0.67 -4.94
C LYS A 69 -7.50 1.32 -5.44
N ILE A 70 -6.74 0.56 -6.22
CA ILE A 70 -5.40 0.93 -6.73
C ILE A 70 -5.40 2.07 -7.77
N ASN A 71 -6.53 2.28 -8.46
CA ASN A 71 -6.68 3.29 -9.50
C ASN A 71 -7.21 4.62 -8.96
N GLU A 72 -7.56 4.69 -7.67
CA GLU A 72 -7.99 5.93 -7.06
C GLU A 72 -6.84 6.93 -6.94
N GLN A 73 -7.12 8.16 -7.36
CA GLN A 73 -6.17 9.26 -7.29
C GLN A 73 -6.21 9.96 -5.94
N ASN A 74 -5.05 10.45 -5.49
CA ASN A 74 -4.92 11.43 -4.42
C ASN A 74 -5.26 12.85 -4.91
N LYS A 75 -5.13 13.85 -4.03
CA LYS A 75 -5.45 15.25 -4.36
C LYS A 75 -4.55 15.87 -5.44
N TRP A 76 -3.45 15.23 -5.80
CA TRP A 76 -2.52 15.67 -6.84
C TRP A 76 -2.70 14.90 -8.15
N GLY A 77 -3.68 14.00 -8.23
CA GLY A 77 -3.90 13.16 -9.41
C GLY A 77 -3.02 11.90 -9.45
N ASN A 78 -2.18 11.66 -8.45
CA ASN A 78 -1.33 10.47 -8.41
C ASN A 78 -2.12 9.25 -7.91
N PHE A 79 -1.90 8.11 -8.57
CA PHE A 79 -2.41 6.81 -8.18
C PHE A 79 -1.26 5.81 -7.98
N SER A 80 -1.56 4.62 -7.45
CA SER A 80 -0.55 3.67 -6.96
C SER A 80 0.53 3.32 -7.99
N LEU A 81 0.14 3.04 -9.24
CA LEU A 81 1.10 2.67 -10.29
C LEU A 81 1.97 3.87 -10.69
N LEU A 82 1.37 5.03 -10.96
CA LEU A 82 2.11 6.24 -11.33
C LEU A 82 3.16 6.61 -10.25
N GLU A 83 2.76 6.64 -8.99
CA GLU A 83 3.67 6.97 -7.88
C GLU A 83 4.83 5.96 -7.77
N SER A 84 4.56 4.67 -7.97
CA SER A 84 5.60 3.63 -7.94
C SER A 84 6.63 3.78 -9.06
N THR A 85 6.23 4.30 -10.23
CA THR A 85 7.14 4.61 -11.34
C THR A 85 8.02 5.82 -11.04
N TYR A 86 7.47 6.88 -10.43
CA TYR A 86 8.26 8.04 -10.00
C TYR A 86 9.34 7.66 -8.97
N ASN A 87 9.02 6.72 -8.08
CA ASN A 87 9.96 6.19 -7.11
C ASN A 87 11.03 5.26 -7.69
N ASN A 88 10.94 4.92 -8.98
CA ASN A 88 11.81 3.97 -9.68
C ASN A 88 11.97 2.63 -8.92
N ASN A 89 10.90 2.17 -8.28
CA ASN A 89 10.90 0.91 -7.53
C ASN A 89 10.17 -0.17 -8.32
N ILE A 90 10.95 -0.85 -9.17
CA ILE A 90 10.47 -1.92 -10.05
C ILE A 90 9.79 -3.05 -9.26
N GLU A 91 10.21 -3.31 -8.02
CA GLU A 91 9.61 -4.37 -7.22
C GLU A 91 8.17 -4.01 -6.79
N ILE A 92 7.93 -2.76 -6.40
CA ILE A 92 6.57 -2.27 -6.11
C ILE A 92 5.71 -2.32 -7.39
N VAL A 93 6.26 -1.87 -8.52
CA VAL A 93 5.53 -1.91 -9.82
C VAL A 93 5.09 -3.34 -10.14
N LYS A 94 6.00 -4.32 -10.02
CA LYS A 94 5.68 -5.74 -10.26
C LYS A 94 4.60 -6.26 -9.32
N LEU A 95 4.70 -5.97 -8.01
CA LEU A 95 3.67 -6.37 -7.04
C LEU A 95 2.29 -5.83 -7.38
N LEU A 96 2.20 -4.57 -7.82
CA LEU A 96 0.93 -3.97 -8.22
C LEU A 96 0.37 -4.61 -9.48
N ILE A 97 1.21 -4.88 -10.49
CA ILE A 97 0.81 -5.56 -11.72
C ILE A 97 0.33 -6.98 -11.43
N ASP A 98 1.05 -7.74 -10.61
CA ASP A 98 0.66 -9.09 -10.21
C ASP A 98 -0.69 -9.09 -9.48
N TYR A 99 -0.90 -8.11 -8.59
CA TYR A 99 -2.19 -7.93 -7.92
C TYR A 99 -3.32 -7.59 -8.92
N MET A 100 -3.10 -6.66 -9.84
CA MET A 100 -4.07 -6.28 -10.88
C MET A 100 -4.51 -7.46 -11.73
N ASN A 101 -3.52 -8.21 -12.25
CA ASN A 101 -3.75 -9.37 -13.10
C ASN A 101 -4.55 -10.45 -12.36
N LYS A 102 -4.22 -10.70 -11.09
CA LYS A 102 -4.92 -11.69 -10.26
C LYS A 102 -6.39 -11.36 -10.01
N TYR A 103 -6.74 -10.07 -9.93
CA TYR A 103 -8.08 -9.62 -9.59
C TYR A 103 -8.83 -8.99 -10.78
N HIS A 104 -8.29 -9.10 -12.00
CA HIS A 104 -8.84 -8.52 -13.22
C HIS A 104 -9.22 -7.03 -13.07
N ILE A 105 -8.40 -6.28 -12.34
CA ILE A 105 -8.58 -4.85 -12.15
C ILE A 105 -7.87 -4.17 -13.33
N VAL A 106 -8.62 -3.86 -14.39
CA VAL A 106 -8.16 -3.14 -15.60
C VAL A 106 -9.17 -2.07 -15.96
#